data_AF-A0A969FS96-F1
#
_entry.id   AF-A0A969FS96-F1
#
_cell.length_a   1.000
_cell.length_b   1.000
_cell.length_c   1.000
_cell.angle_alpha   90.00
_cell.angle_beta   90.00
_cell.angle_gamma   90.00
#
_symmetry.space_group_name_H-M   'P 1'
#
loop_
_entity.id
_entity.type
_entity.pdbx_description
1 polymer ?
#
loop_
_entity_poly.entity_id
_entity_poly.type
_entity_poly.pdbx_seq_one_letter_code
_entity_poly.pdbx_strand_id
1 'polypeptide(L)'
;MSCSGRPHERGGDDREERRRERAARDDGADCTLAAEWDALRSRARTDNVFVGHAFLATWWEHFRRERDARIYVVREPHGRAIAIVPLYVEHKATRFGAVHVLRNVGFGDVVNPDFLDALCLTGDEDRVARALLPILRADRSWQHAEFSELAPEGSLVRMATVWQERGPLDVRIEPRSICPYIALPASFEDYLARCNPHFRQQLRRYRRKIEKDLAVEWRQVGVDVDVATGIEQLARLHQERMEATERGGNFRKDDYLAFHRGVAERLHRTGELFFWLVYVEGAPAATHYGFIDGATYYGYQMGFTSLYHKYSPGHYMTGRVMEMLIERGVREMNLLRGTDEWKFRWTETTRRTSTVRLLRRDLGVEAGLRPRPGEPTARVGLPLLDRARRLR
;
A
#
# COMPACT_ATOMS: atom_id res chain seq x y z
N MET A 1 -3.83 -77.59 -34.60
CA MET A 1 -2.57 -78.27 -34.27
C MET A 1 -1.73 -77.35 -33.39
N SER A 2 -1.46 -77.81 -32.16
CA SER A 2 -0.33 -77.49 -31.24
C SER A 2 -0.05 -76.02 -30.85
N CYS A 3 -0.33 -75.59 -29.60
CA CYS A 3 0.49 -75.72 -28.35
C CYS A 3 1.80 -74.90 -28.40
N SER A 4 2.23 -74.08 -27.43
CA SER A 4 1.96 -73.99 -25.98
C SER A 4 2.76 -72.82 -25.35
N GLY A 5 2.29 -72.24 -24.22
CA GLY A 5 3.14 -71.48 -23.27
C GLY A 5 2.47 -70.30 -22.53
N ARG A 6 2.17 -70.45 -21.22
CA ARG A 6 1.72 -69.43 -20.22
C ARG A 6 2.94 -68.88 -19.41
N PRO A 7 2.81 -68.09 -18.31
CA PRO A 7 2.26 -66.74 -18.04
C PRO A 7 3.23 -65.82 -17.20
N HIS A 8 2.71 -64.70 -16.63
CA HIS A 8 3.29 -63.72 -15.65
C HIS A 8 4.23 -62.63 -16.22
N GLU A 9 4.28 -61.37 -15.78
CA GLU A 9 3.43 -60.44 -15.02
C GLU A 9 4.09 -59.04 -15.11
N ARG A 10 3.26 -57.97 -15.03
CA ARG A 10 3.54 -56.60 -14.53
C ARG A 10 4.94 -55.97 -14.70
N GLY A 11 4.98 -54.83 -15.37
CA GLY A 11 6.04 -53.85 -15.16
C GLY A 11 5.94 -52.61 -16.04
N GLY A 12 5.50 -51.49 -15.45
CA GLY A 12 6.03 -50.18 -15.80
C GLY A 12 5.21 -49.29 -16.74
N ASP A 13 3.92 -49.13 -16.46
CA ASP A 13 3.19 -47.92 -16.86
C ASP A 13 3.45 -46.84 -15.79
N ASP A 14 4.55 -46.09 -15.92
CA ASP A 14 4.99 -45.14 -14.88
C ASP A 14 5.71 -43.89 -15.47
N ARG A 15 5.52 -43.64 -16.78
CA ARG A 15 6.17 -42.49 -17.47
C ARG A 15 5.22 -41.53 -18.17
N GLU A 16 3.92 -41.81 -18.21
CA GLU A 16 2.93 -40.94 -18.86
C GLU A 16 1.99 -40.20 -17.87
N GLU A 17 2.08 -40.51 -16.57
CA GLU A 17 1.27 -39.88 -15.51
C GLU A 17 1.91 -38.62 -14.86
N ARG A 18 3.18 -38.29 -15.16
CA ARG A 18 3.92 -37.17 -14.54
C ARG A 18 4.00 -35.88 -15.37
N ARG A 19 2.93 -35.50 -16.08
CA ARG A 19 2.96 -34.26 -16.90
C ARG A 19 1.67 -33.44 -17.00
N ARG A 20 0.83 -33.42 -15.96
CA ARG A 20 -0.35 -32.55 -15.90
C ARG A 20 -0.59 -31.91 -14.53
N GLU A 21 0.30 -31.03 -14.11
CA GLU A 21 -0.11 -29.92 -13.23
C GLU A 21 -0.61 -28.78 -14.13
N ARG A 22 -1.85 -28.92 -14.60
CA ARG A 22 -2.61 -27.79 -15.14
C ARG A 22 -3.17 -27.03 -13.95
N ALA A 23 -2.77 -25.78 -13.80
CA ALA A 23 -3.48 -24.80 -12.99
C ALA A 23 -4.96 -24.79 -13.42
N ALA A 24 -5.84 -25.33 -12.59
CA ALA A 24 -7.25 -25.05 -12.65
C ALA A 24 -7.45 -23.64 -12.09
N ARG A 25 -7.95 -22.73 -12.91
CA ARG A 25 -8.61 -21.51 -12.42
C ARG A 25 -9.89 -21.97 -11.74
N ASP A 26 -9.86 -21.95 -10.42
CA ASP A 26 -11.05 -22.12 -9.61
C ASP A 26 -11.58 -20.72 -9.28
N ASP A 27 -12.52 -20.23 -10.08
CA ASP A 27 -13.22 -18.97 -9.82
C ASP A 27 -14.03 -19.02 -8.51
N GLY A 28 -14.18 -20.21 -7.89
CA GLY A 28 -14.76 -20.40 -6.54
C GLY A 28 -13.76 -20.26 -5.38
N ALA A 29 -12.46 -20.49 -5.61
CA ALA A 29 -11.43 -20.34 -4.58
C ALA A 29 -11.20 -18.86 -4.22
N ASP A 30 -11.31 -17.95 -5.18
CA ASP A 30 -11.12 -16.51 -4.98
C ASP A 30 -12.16 -15.89 -4.04
N CYS A 31 -13.41 -16.36 -4.06
CA CYS A 31 -14.44 -15.91 -3.11
C CYS A 31 -14.14 -16.32 -1.66
N THR A 32 -13.47 -17.46 -1.44
CA THR A 32 -13.15 -17.95 -0.08
C THR A 32 -11.99 -17.19 0.55
N LEU A 33 -10.95 -16.88 -0.23
CA LEU A 33 -9.80 -16.11 0.28
C LEU A 33 -10.18 -14.66 0.57
N ALA A 34 -11.01 -14.03 -0.26
CA ALA A 34 -11.50 -12.67 -0.03
C ALA A 34 -12.26 -12.56 1.30
N ALA A 35 -13.22 -13.48 1.54
CA ALA A 35 -13.99 -13.49 2.78
C ALA A 35 -13.11 -13.76 4.02
N GLU A 36 -12.15 -14.66 3.91
CA GLU A 36 -11.19 -14.92 4.98
C GLU A 36 -10.26 -13.73 5.25
N TRP A 37 -9.86 -13.01 4.19
CA TRP A 37 -9.04 -11.82 4.28
C TRP A 37 -9.73 -10.71 5.06
N ASP A 38 -10.99 -10.44 4.72
CA ASP A 38 -11.78 -9.40 5.37
C ASP A 38 -12.06 -9.77 6.84
N ALA A 39 -12.36 -11.05 7.11
CA ALA A 39 -12.55 -11.55 8.48
C ALA A 39 -11.27 -11.48 9.33
N LEU A 40 -10.09 -11.65 8.72
CA LEU A 40 -8.81 -11.50 9.40
C LEU A 40 -8.47 -10.02 9.61
N ARG A 41 -8.70 -9.15 8.62
CA ARG A 41 -8.38 -7.73 8.66
C ARG A 41 -8.97 -7.04 9.88
N SER A 42 -10.24 -7.31 10.20
CA SER A 42 -10.93 -6.68 11.34
C SER A 42 -10.35 -7.02 12.72
N ARG A 43 -9.35 -7.91 12.77
CA ARG A 43 -8.68 -8.38 14.00
C ARG A 43 -7.15 -8.33 13.89
N ALA A 44 -6.65 -7.89 12.75
CA ALA A 44 -5.22 -7.80 12.50
C ALA A 44 -4.63 -6.63 13.27
N ARG A 45 -3.32 -6.65 13.51
CA ARG A 45 -2.60 -5.51 14.09
C ARG A 45 -2.69 -4.26 13.21
N THR A 46 -2.53 -4.47 11.91
CA THR A 46 -2.62 -3.44 10.88
C THR A 46 -3.86 -3.74 10.06
N ASP A 47 -4.88 -2.89 10.17
CA ASP A 47 -6.22 -3.15 9.67
C ASP A 47 -6.72 -2.10 8.67
N ASN A 48 -5.82 -1.27 8.14
CA ASN A 48 -6.16 -0.15 7.26
C ASN A 48 -6.66 -0.55 5.84
N VAL A 49 -7.32 0.39 5.17
CA VAL A 49 -7.87 0.23 3.81
C VAL A 49 -6.87 -0.27 2.77
N PHE A 50 -5.59 0.10 2.88
CA PHE A 50 -4.57 -0.25 1.90
C PHE A 50 -4.11 -1.71 2.00
N VAL A 51 -4.38 -2.39 3.12
CA VAL A 51 -4.14 -3.84 3.29
C VAL A 51 -5.42 -4.67 3.10
N GLY A 52 -6.55 -4.02 2.83
CA GLY A 52 -7.82 -4.68 2.51
C GLY A 52 -7.78 -5.41 1.17
N HIS A 53 -8.57 -6.49 1.06
CA HIS A 53 -8.64 -7.29 -0.15
C HIS A 53 -9.08 -6.45 -1.35
N ALA A 54 -10.10 -5.60 -1.18
CA ALA A 54 -10.58 -4.70 -2.24
C ALA A 54 -9.46 -3.83 -2.85
N PHE A 55 -8.57 -3.27 -2.02
CA PHE A 55 -7.48 -2.42 -2.49
C PHE A 55 -6.37 -3.24 -3.15
N LEU A 56 -5.87 -4.28 -2.48
CA LEU A 56 -4.73 -5.06 -2.96
C LEU A 56 -5.06 -5.94 -4.17
N ALA A 57 -6.28 -6.49 -4.25
CA ALA A 57 -6.74 -7.23 -5.42
C ALA A 57 -6.83 -6.30 -6.65
N THR A 58 -7.40 -5.10 -6.49
CA THR A 58 -7.45 -4.09 -7.57
C THR A 58 -6.03 -3.68 -8.00
N TRP A 59 -5.13 -3.47 -7.03
CA TRP A 59 -3.74 -3.17 -7.34
C TRP A 59 -3.10 -4.31 -8.15
N TRP A 60 -3.33 -5.56 -7.75
CA TRP A 60 -2.80 -6.73 -8.45
C TRP A 60 -3.38 -6.88 -9.86
N GLU A 61 -4.68 -6.66 -10.03
CA GLU A 61 -5.37 -6.70 -11.33
C GLU A 61 -4.72 -5.76 -12.36
N HIS A 62 -4.37 -4.54 -11.94
CA HIS A 62 -3.84 -3.50 -12.83
C HIS A 62 -2.30 -3.47 -12.92
N PHE A 63 -1.59 -3.85 -11.85
CA PHE A 63 -0.13 -3.65 -11.75
C PHE A 63 0.68 -4.95 -11.61
N ARG A 64 0.07 -6.14 -11.71
CA ARG A 64 0.83 -7.41 -11.66
C ARG A 64 1.92 -7.50 -12.72
N ARG A 65 1.67 -7.07 -13.96
CA ARG A 65 2.60 -7.24 -15.11
C ARG A 65 3.17 -8.67 -15.16
N GLU A 66 4.49 -8.82 -15.26
CA GLU A 66 5.24 -10.09 -15.23
C GLU A 66 5.70 -10.48 -13.81
N ARG A 67 5.03 -9.99 -12.75
CA ARG A 67 5.36 -10.30 -11.35
C ARG A 67 4.67 -11.58 -10.91
N ASP A 68 5.38 -12.41 -10.16
CA ASP A 68 4.85 -13.66 -9.64
C ASP A 68 4.28 -13.47 -8.23
N ALA A 69 3.00 -13.79 -8.02
CA ALA A 69 2.40 -13.74 -6.69
C ALA A 69 3.04 -14.74 -5.70
N ARG A 70 3.17 -14.32 -4.45
CA ARG A 70 3.61 -15.13 -3.30
C ARG A 70 2.76 -14.76 -2.09
N ILE A 71 1.55 -15.30 -2.03
CA ILE A 71 0.64 -15.07 -0.90
C ILE A 71 0.82 -16.19 0.11
N TYR A 72 1.35 -15.86 1.29
CA TYR A 72 1.52 -16.83 2.37
C TYR A 72 0.35 -16.72 3.34
N VAL A 73 -0.38 -17.82 3.53
CA VAL A 73 -1.46 -17.91 4.52
C VAL A 73 -1.03 -18.85 5.64
N VAL A 74 -0.92 -18.33 6.85
CA VAL A 74 -0.59 -19.12 8.04
C VAL A 74 -1.88 -19.41 8.78
N ARG A 75 -2.12 -20.69 9.06
CA ARG A 75 -3.33 -21.19 9.71
C ARG A 75 -3.02 -21.86 11.03
N GLU A 76 -3.97 -21.81 11.94
CA GLU A 76 -4.01 -22.71 13.10
C GLU A 76 -4.34 -24.15 12.71
N PRO A 77 -4.05 -25.14 13.56
CA PRO A 77 -4.37 -26.55 13.30
C PRO A 77 -5.83 -26.81 12.91
N HIS A 78 -6.76 -26.01 13.42
CA HIS A 78 -8.19 -26.09 13.13
C HIS A 78 -8.60 -25.39 11.81
N GLY A 79 -7.63 -24.97 10.99
CA GLY A 79 -7.84 -24.43 9.64
C GLY A 79 -8.03 -22.92 9.56
N ARG A 80 -8.23 -22.22 10.67
CA ARG A 80 -8.47 -20.76 10.68
C ARG A 80 -7.19 -19.96 10.38
N ALA A 81 -7.23 -19.01 9.44
CA ALA A 81 -6.09 -18.11 9.20
C ALA A 81 -5.80 -17.20 10.41
N ILE A 82 -4.52 -17.06 10.70
CA ILE A 82 -3.96 -16.13 11.70
C ILE A 82 -3.06 -15.07 11.07
N ALA A 83 -2.57 -15.32 9.84
CA ALA A 83 -1.87 -14.33 9.05
C ALA A 83 -2.03 -14.55 7.55
N ILE A 84 -2.06 -13.45 6.81
CA ILE A 84 -1.93 -13.39 5.36
C ILE A 84 -0.81 -12.39 5.05
N VAL A 85 0.23 -12.87 4.36
CA VAL A 85 1.39 -12.07 3.97
C VAL A 85 1.43 -11.97 2.45
N PRO A 86 0.89 -10.88 1.88
CA PRO A 86 0.79 -10.75 0.43
C PRO A 86 2.07 -10.20 -0.18
N LEU A 87 2.86 -11.09 -0.78
CA LEU A 87 4.11 -10.74 -1.44
C LEU A 87 4.05 -11.05 -2.94
N TYR A 88 5.06 -10.58 -3.67
CA TYR A 88 5.32 -10.96 -5.04
C TYR A 88 6.82 -10.89 -5.36
N VAL A 89 7.25 -11.59 -6.41
CA VAL A 89 8.61 -11.52 -6.92
C VAL A 89 8.65 -10.59 -8.13
N GLU A 90 9.55 -9.61 -8.06
CA GLU A 90 9.83 -8.66 -9.14
C GLU A 90 11.14 -9.01 -9.84
N HIS A 91 11.09 -9.20 -11.16
CA HIS A 91 12.27 -9.41 -11.99
C HIS A 91 12.83 -8.06 -12.44
N LYS A 92 14.02 -7.67 -11.95
CA LYS A 92 14.70 -6.44 -12.35
C LYS A 92 15.94 -6.73 -13.16
N ALA A 93 15.96 -6.26 -14.40
CA ALA A 93 17.20 -6.16 -15.17
C ALA A 93 18.12 -5.10 -14.55
N THR A 94 19.36 -5.47 -14.27
CA THR A 94 20.41 -4.56 -13.81
C THR A 94 21.61 -4.61 -14.75
N ARG A 95 22.53 -3.66 -14.63
CA ARG A 95 23.79 -3.67 -15.38
C ARG A 95 24.68 -4.90 -15.11
N PHE A 96 24.39 -5.65 -14.04
CA PHE A 96 25.14 -6.84 -13.62
C PHE A 96 24.34 -8.15 -13.77
N GLY A 97 23.21 -8.12 -14.49
CA GLY A 97 22.31 -9.26 -14.65
C GLY A 97 20.93 -9.04 -14.02
N ALA A 98 20.09 -10.07 -14.05
CA ALA A 98 18.77 -10.02 -13.45
C ALA A 98 18.84 -10.24 -11.93
N VAL A 99 18.10 -9.42 -11.19
CA VAL A 99 17.89 -9.57 -9.74
C VAL A 99 16.41 -9.76 -9.49
N HIS A 100 16.06 -10.74 -8.66
CA HIS A 100 14.69 -11.03 -8.28
C HIS A 100 14.47 -10.53 -6.85
N VAL A 101 13.52 -9.61 -6.72
CA VAL A 101 13.23 -8.92 -5.44
C VAL A 101 11.88 -9.37 -4.93
N LEU A 102 11.83 -9.92 -3.72
CA LEU A 102 10.58 -10.22 -3.03
C LEU A 102 10.03 -8.93 -2.39
N ARG A 103 8.78 -8.57 -2.68
CA ARG A 103 8.14 -7.31 -2.25
C ARG A 103 6.75 -7.56 -1.72
N ASN A 104 6.23 -6.65 -0.90
CA ASN A 104 4.82 -6.65 -0.52
C ASN A 104 3.94 -6.12 -1.68
N VAL A 105 2.78 -6.74 -1.87
CA VAL A 105 1.75 -6.28 -2.83
C VAL A 105 1.34 -4.85 -2.47
N GLY A 106 1.07 -4.03 -3.49
CA GLY A 106 0.79 -2.60 -3.31
C GLY A 106 2.02 -1.71 -3.48
N PHE A 107 3.24 -2.24 -3.37
CA PHE A 107 4.47 -1.47 -3.53
C PHE A 107 5.16 -1.73 -4.88
N GLY A 108 5.91 -0.75 -5.39
CA GLY A 108 6.81 -0.89 -6.54
C GLY A 108 6.25 -0.41 -7.88
N ASP A 109 5.16 0.35 -7.89
CA ASP A 109 4.53 0.84 -9.13
C ASP A 109 4.14 2.32 -9.07
N VAL A 110 3.36 2.83 -10.03
CA VAL A 110 2.85 4.20 -10.04
C VAL A 110 1.91 4.47 -8.85
N VAL A 111 1.18 3.45 -8.40
CA VAL A 111 0.40 3.46 -7.16
C VAL A 111 1.22 2.77 -6.06
N ASN A 112 1.51 3.52 -5.01
CA ASN A 112 2.18 3.04 -3.81
C ASN A 112 1.43 3.65 -2.61
N PRO A 113 0.50 2.97 -1.97
CA PRO A 113 -0.11 3.47 -0.74
C PRO A 113 0.85 3.33 0.44
N ASP A 114 0.44 3.89 1.57
CA ASP A 114 1.19 3.84 2.82
C ASP A 114 0.66 2.72 3.72
N PHE A 115 1.39 2.39 4.77
CA PHE A 115 0.97 1.41 5.79
C PHE A 115 0.66 0.02 5.21
N LEU A 116 1.40 -0.39 4.18
CA LEU A 116 1.31 -1.71 3.56
C LEU A 116 1.92 -2.75 4.50
N ASP A 117 1.20 -3.78 4.87
CA ASP A 117 1.66 -4.74 5.87
C ASP A 117 1.07 -6.13 5.65
N ALA A 118 1.54 -7.11 6.42
CA ALA A 118 0.84 -8.36 6.59
C ALA A 118 -0.39 -8.18 7.47
N LEU A 119 -1.49 -8.82 7.09
CA LEU A 119 -2.57 -9.07 8.03
C LEU A 119 -2.10 -10.17 8.97
N CYS A 120 -1.95 -9.87 10.25
CA CYS A 120 -1.59 -10.84 11.28
C CYS A 120 -2.34 -10.51 12.55
N LEU A 121 -2.88 -11.52 13.23
CA LEU A 121 -3.48 -11.33 14.53
C LEU A 121 -2.44 -10.75 15.50
N THR A 122 -2.90 -9.78 16.30
CA THR A 122 -2.08 -9.15 17.33
C THR A 122 -1.59 -10.21 18.33
N GLY A 123 -0.28 -10.34 18.48
CA GLY A 123 0.37 -11.29 19.40
C GLY A 123 0.83 -12.59 18.73
N ASP A 124 0.43 -12.84 17.48
CA ASP A 124 0.82 -14.03 16.71
C ASP A 124 2.01 -13.82 15.78
N GLU A 125 2.54 -12.60 15.68
CA GLU A 125 3.59 -12.23 14.73
C GLU A 125 4.84 -13.10 14.92
N ASP A 126 5.17 -13.41 16.16
CA ASP A 126 6.28 -14.28 16.56
C ASP A 126 6.11 -15.73 16.05
N ARG A 127 4.91 -16.27 16.21
CA ARG A 127 4.54 -17.62 15.76
C ARG A 127 4.58 -17.68 14.25
N VAL A 128 4.03 -16.67 13.58
CA VAL A 128 3.99 -16.54 12.12
C VAL A 128 5.39 -16.36 11.55
N ALA A 129 6.23 -15.51 12.15
CA ALA A 129 7.61 -15.30 11.72
C ALA A 129 8.41 -16.60 11.73
N ARG A 130 8.28 -17.41 12.79
CA ARG A 130 8.94 -18.71 12.92
C ARG A 130 8.46 -19.71 11.87
N ALA A 131 7.17 -19.71 11.55
CA ALA A 131 6.60 -20.58 10.52
C ALA A 131 7.06 -20.19 9.10
N LEU A 132 7.17 -18.88 8.81
CA LEU A 132 7.52 -18.37 7.49
C LEU A 132 9.03 -18.43 7.19
N LEU A 133 9.89 -18.29 8.20
CA LEU A 133 11.34 -18.25 7.99
C LEU A 133 11.91 -19.42 7.17
N PRO A 134 11.61 -20.71 7.46
CA PRO A 134 12.13 -21.82 6.66
C PRO A 134 11.61 -21.79 5.21
N ILE A 135 10.36 -21.37 4.99
CA ILE A 135 9.75 -21.27 3.66
C ILE A 135 10.44 -20.18 2.85
N LEU A 136 10.57 -18.99 3.43
CA LEU A 136 11.26 -17.86 2.79
C LEU A 136 12.70 -18.25 2.42
N ARG A 137 13.41 -18.96 3.31
CA ARG A 137 14.78 -19.42 3.03
C ARG A 137 14.86 -20.47 1.92
N ALA A 138 13.92 -21.40 1.87
CA ALA A 138 13.90 -22.45 0.87
C ALA A 138 13.57 -21.92 -0.54
N ASP A 139 12.76 -20.87 -0.64
CA ASP A 139 12.35 -20.31 -1.93
C ASP A 139 13.50 -19.61 -2.66
N ARG A 140 14.13 -20.29 -3.62
CA ARG A 140 15.25 -19.73 -4.40
C ARG A 140 14.82 -18.75 -5.49
N SER A 141 13.53 -18.44 -5.64
CA SER A 141 13.07 -17.52 -6.68
C SER A 141 13.42 -16.05 -6.42
N TRP A 142 13.92 -15.71 -5.22
CA TRP A 142 14.32 -14.35 -4.85
C TRP A 142 15.73 -14.32 -4.21
N GLN A 143 16.48 -13.24 -4.43
CA GLN A 143 17.81 -13.03 -3.82
C GLN A 143 17.82 -11.96 -2.72
N HIS A 144 16.95 -10.95 -2.86
CA HIS A 144 16.75 -9.88 -1.88
C HIS A 144 15.26 -9.68 -1.62
N ALA A 145 14.87 -9.34 -0.39
CA ALA A 145 13.52 -8.88 -0.08
C ALA A 145 13.52 -7.43 0.37
N GLU A 146 12.57 -6.64 -0.12
CA GLU A 146 12.33 -5.27 0.28
C GLU A 146 10.83 -5.08 0.56
N PHE A 147 10.47 -5.11 1.85
CA PHE A 147 9.12 -4.82 2.32
C PHE A 147 9.05 -3.35 2.72
N SER A 148 8.18 -2.60 2.08
CA SER A 148 8.24 -1.13 2.03
C SER A 148 6.91 -0.48 2.38
N GLU A 149 7.00 0.74 2.91
CA GLU A 149 5.87 1.52 3.42
C GLU A 149 5.10 0.79 4.53
N LEU A 150 5.82 0.04 5.35
CA LEU A 150 5.25 -0.74 6.44
C LEU A 150 4.65 0.16 7.51
N ALA A 151 3.55 -0.28 8.11
CA ALA A 151 2.97 0.41 9.26
C ALA A 151 3.99 0.51 10.40
N PRO A 152 4.02 1.64 11.14
CA PRO A 152 4.84 1.73 12.35
C PRO A 152 4.47 0.60 13.29
N GLU A 153 5.46 -0.15 13.78
CA GLU A 153 5.24 -1.29 14.67
C GLU A 153 4.35 -2.41 14.07
N GLY A 154 4.24 -2.44 12.74
CA GLY A 154 3.43 -3.37 11.96
C GLY A 154 3.89 -4.83 12.04
N SER A 155 3.04 -5.73 11.55
CA SER A 155 3.24 -7.18 11.59
C SER A 155 4.55 -7.61 10.93
N LEU A 156 4.84 -7.11 9.73
CA LEU A 156 6.08 -7.43 9.01
C LEU A 156 7.34 -6.87 9.69
N VAL A 157 7.24 -5.73 10.38
CA VAL A 157 8.35 -5.17 11.17
C VAL A 157 8.65 -6.09 12.36
N ARG A 158 7.61 -6.53 13.08
CA ARG A 158 7.74 -7.47 14.20
C ARG A 158 8.29 -8.82 13.77
N MET A 159 7.78 -9.37 12.67
CA MET A 159 8.31 -10.61 12.09
C MET A 159 9.79 -10.46 11.71
N ALA A 160 10.18 -9.30 11.18
CA ALA A 160 11.57 -9.01 10.84
C ALA A 160 12.50 -9.01 12.05
N THR A 161 12.08 -8.46 13.20
CA THR A 161 12.84 -8.53 14.45
C THR A 161 13.12 -9.98 14.85
N VAL A 162 12.12 -10.87 14.75
CA VAL A 162 12.29 -12.31 15.03
C VAL A 162 13.26 -12.97 14.05
N TRP A 163 13.19 -12.61 12.76
CA TRP A 163 14.12 -13.12 11.75
C TRP A 163 15.55 -12.62 11.97
N GLN A 164 15.72 -11.39 12.46
CA GLN A 164 17.01 -10.78 12.77
C GLN A 164 17.72 -11.51 13.92
N GLU A 165 16.97 -11.88 14.97
CA GLU A 165 17.52 -12.55 16.15
C GLU A 165 17.91 -14.01 15.91
N ARG A 166 17.20 -14.70 15.00
CA ARG A 166 17.23 -16.17 14.93
C ARG A 166 17.69 -16.74 13.58
N GLY A 167 18.09 -15.90 12.63
CA GLY A 167 18.24 -16.30 11.23
C GLY A 167 19.64 -16.12 10.62
N PRO A 168 19.94 -16.81 9.51
CA PRO A 168 21.07 -16.50 8.64
C PRO A 168 20.73 -15.45 7.57
N LEU A 169 19.60 -14.76 7.71
CA LEU A 169 19.28 -13.59 6.89
C LEU A 169 19.96 -12.37 7.52
N ASP A 170 20.59 -11.52 6.71
CA ASP A 170 20.91 -10.17 7.15
C ASP A 170 19.64 -9.33 7.04
N VAL A 171 19.14 -8.86 8.19
CA VAL A 171 17.88 -8.14 8.32
C VAL A 171 18.17 -6.71 8.73
N ARG A 172 17.62 -5.76 7.98
CA ARG A 172 17.66 -4.33 8.33
C ARG A 172 16.26 -3.75 8.37
N ILE A 173 16.01 -2.95 9.38
CA ILE A 173 14.76 -2.24 9.60
C ILE A 173 15.10 -0.75 9.63
N GLU A 174 14.55 0.01 8.69
CA GLU A 174 14.91 1.41 8.49
C GLU A 174 13.63 2.27 8.49
N PRO A 175 13.64 3.44 9.14
CA PRO A 175 12.56 4.41 8.97
C PRO A 175 12.50 4.87 7.51
N ARG A 176 11.29 5.15 7.03
CA ARG A 176 11.04 5.52 5.64
C ARG A 176 10.30 6.85 5.55
N SER A 177 8.99 6.84 5.31
CA SER A 177 8.24 8.04 4.96
C SER A 177 7.56 8.67 6.17
N ILE A 178 7.63 10.00 6.25
CA ILE A 178 6.89 10.79 7.26
C ILE A 178 5.44 10.94 6.78
N CYS A 179 4.50 10.54 7.64
CA CYS A 179 3.06 10.60 7.42
C CYS A 179 2.41 11.50 8.50
N PRO A 180 2.11 12.76 8.17
CA PRO A 180 1.37 13.65 9.05
C PRO A 180 -0.08 13.21 9.25
N TYR A 181 -0.62 13.42 10.45
CA TYR A 181 -2.03 13.14 10.74
C TYR A 181 -2.58 14.16 11.74
N ILE A 182 -3.89 14.37 11.71
CA ILE A 182 -4.62 15.26 12.61
C ILE A 182 -5.49 14.40 13.52
N ALA A 183 -5.27 14.49 14.84
CA ALA A 183 -6.21 13.95 15.81
C ALA A 183 -7.46 14.84 15.85
N LEU A 184 -8.60 14.30 15.44
CA LEU A 184 -9.88 15.01 15.36
C LEU A 184 -10.55 15.03 16.74
N PRO A 185 -10.79 16.21 17.33
CA PRO A 185 -11.50 16.33 18.60
C PRO A 185 -13.02 16.19 18.42
N ALA A 186 -13.79 16.46 19.48
CA ALA A 186 -15.25 16.33 19.46
C ALA A 186 -15.95 17.37 18.56
N SER A 187 -15.31 18.51 18.30
CA SER A 187 -15.84 19.56 17.42
C SER A 187 -14.73 20.26 16.63
N PHE A 188 -15.06 20.85 15.49
CA PHE A 188 -14.08 21.63 14.71
C PHE A 188 -13.60 22.88 15.46
N GLU A 189 -14.44 23.48 16.32
CA GLU A 189 -14.01 24.62 17.15
C GLU A 189 -12.99 24.20 18.21
N ASP A 190 -13.07 22.98 18.77
CA ASP A 190 -12.03 22.44 19.66
C ASP A 190 -10.69 22.28 18.95
N TYR A 191 -10.71 21.93 17.66
CA TYR A 191 -9.50 21.89 16.84
C TYR A 191 -8.94 23.31 16.65
N LEU A 192 -9.79 24.27 16.25
CA LEU A 192 -9.38 25.67 16.07
C LEU A 192 -8.84 26.33 17.35
N ALA A 193 -9.31 25.90 18.52
CA ALA A 193 -8.81 26.36 19.81
C ALA A 193 -7.37 25.92 20.08
N ARG A 194 -6.94 24.77 19.53
CA ARG A 194 -5.56 24.26 19.60
C ARG A 194 -4.64 24.90 18.58
N CYS A 195 -5.19 25.45 17.49
CA CYS A 195 -4.41 26.15 16.47
C CYS A 195 -3.90 27.51 16.96
N ASN A 196 -2.78 27.95 16.40
CA ASN A 196 -2.30 29.31 16.63
C ASN A 196 -3.32 30.37 16.15
N PRO A 197 -3.37 31.57 16.77
CA PRO A 197 -4.39 32.58 16.47
C PRO A 197 -4.42 33.04 15.00
N HIS A 198 -3.24 33.15 14.38
CA HIS A 198 -3.12 33.60 13.00
C HIS A 198 -3.73 32.59 12.02
N PHE A 199 -3.42 31.29 12.16
CA PHE A 199 -3.99 30.23 11.33
C PHE A 199 -5.51 30.14 11.49
N ARG A 200 -6.03 30.19 12.72
CA ARG A 200 -7.48 30.23 12.98
C ARG A 200 -8.16 31.41 12.29
N GLN A 201 -7.57 32.60 12.35
CA GLN A 201 -8.11 33.79 11.69
C GLN A 201 -8.10 33.63 10.16
N GLN A 202 -7.04 33.04 9.60
CA GLN A 202 -6.97 32.75 8.16
C GLN A 202 -8.08 31.80 7.72
N LEU A 203 -8.29 30.67 8.41
CA LEU A 203 -9.36 29.71 8.08
C LEU A 203 -10.74 30.38 8.10
N ARG A 204 -11.05 31.14 9.16
CA ARG A 204 -12.32 31.89 9.28
C ARG A 204 -12.47 32.97 8.20
N ARG A 205 -11.37 33.58 7.75
CA ARG A 205 -11.38 34.57 6.66
C ARG A 205 -11.66 33.90 5.31
N TYR A 206 -10.97 32.81 4.99
CA TYR A 206 -11.15 32.12 3.70
C TYR A 206 -12.55 31.54 3.57
N ARG A 207 -13.07 30.90 4.62
CA ARG A 207 -14.46 30.41 4.67
C ARG A 207 -15.46 31.52 4.38
N ARG A 208 -15.43 32.60 5.16
CA ARG A 208 -16.33 33.76 4.96
C ARG A 208 -16.24 34.36 3.56
N LYS A 209 -15.03 34.45 2.99
CA LYS A 209 -14.82 35.01 1.66
C LYS A 209 -15.45 34.13 0.58
N ILE A 210 -15.22 32.82 0.63
CA ILE A 210 -15.80 31.86 -0.31
C ILE A 210 -17.32 31.86 -0.23
N GLU A 211 -17.87 31.72 0.98
CA GLU A 211 -19.33 31.60 1.18
C GLU A 211 -20.08 32.90 0.90
N LYS A 212 -19.42 34.05 0.99
CA LYS A 212 -20.02 35.35 0.64
C LYS A 212 -19.98 35.61 -0.85
N ASP A 213 -18.86 35.31 -1.50
CA ASP A 213 -18.59 35.78 -2.86
C ASP A 213 -18.98 34.77 -3.94
N LEU A 214 -19.21 33.49 -3.57
CA LEU A 214 -19.40 32.39 -4.51
C LEU A 214 -20.57 31.49 -4.10
N ALA A 215 -21.31 30.97 -5.08
CA ALA A 215 -22.25 29.88 -4.88
C ALA A 215 -21.50 28.55 -4.83
N VAL A 216 -21.46 27.91 -3.65
CA VAL A 216 -20.73 26.67 -3.40
C VAL A 216 -21.68 25.53 -3.04
N GLU A 217 -21.55 24.40 -3.72
CA GLU A 217 -22.31 23.18 -3.46
C GLU A 217 -21.37 21.98 -3.31
N TRP A 218 -21.63 21.14 -2.32
CA TRP A 218 -20.88 19.90 -2.08
C TRP A 218 -21.76 18.72 -2.48
N ARG A 219 -21.28 17.90 -3.42
CA ARG A 219 -21.96 16.69 -3.89
C ARG A 219 -21.15 15.47 -3.52
N GLN A 220 -21.78 14.52 -2.84
CA GLN A 220 -21.15 13.27 -2.45
C GLN A 220 -21.15 12.29 -3.62
N VAL A 221 -19.97 11.78 -3.98
CA VAL A 221 -19.83 10.75 -5.01
C VAL A 221 -20.29 9.40 -4.44
N GLY A 222 -21.04 8.64 -5.24
CA GLY A 222 -21.78 7.44 -4.83
C GLY A 222 -23.16 7.72 -4.23
N VAL A 223 -23.56 9.00 -4.08
CA VAL A 223 -24.89 9.39 -3.59
C VAL A 223 -25.54 10.39 -4.54
N ASP A 224 -24.93 11.56 -4.71
CA ASP A 224 -25.43 12.65 -5.56
C ASP A 224 -24.87 12.60 -6.98
N VAL A 225 -23.69 11.99 -7.15
CA VAL A 225 -22.97 11.81 -8.42
C VAL A 225 -22.48 10.37 -8.46
N ASP A 226 -22.59 9.69 -9.61
CA ASP A 226 -22.08 8.32 -9.72
C ASP A 226 -20.54 8.26 -9.61
N VAL A 227 -20.02 7.10 -9.22
CA VAL A 227 -18.59 6.90 -8.95
C VAL A 227 -17.73 7.14 -10.20
N ALA A 228 -18.19 6.71 -11.38
CA ALA A 228 -17.43 6.85 -12.62
C ALA A 228 -17.25 8.33 -12.99
N THR A 229 -18.33 9.12 -12.96
CA THR A 229 -18.28 10.57 -13.17
C THR A 229 -17.39 11.25 -12.13
N GLY A 230 -17.48 10.83 -10.87
CA GLY A 230 -16.61 11.33 -9.81
C GLY A 230 -15.12 11.14 -10.12
N ILE A 231 -14.72 9.95 -10.57
CA ILE A 231 -13.34 9.63 -10.93
C ILE A 231 -12.87 10.41 -12.15
N GLU A 232 -13.73 10.65 -13.14
CA GLU A 232 -13.40 11.49 -14.29
C GLU A 232 -13.13 12.95 -13.87
N GLN A 233 -13.97 13.50 -12.98
CA GLN A 233 -13.73 14.85 -12.44
C GLN A 233 -12.48 14.90 -11.56
N LEU A 234 -12.21 13.86 -10.77
CA LEU A 234 -10.96 13.74 -10.03
C LEU A 234 -9.76 13.75 -10.95
N ALA A 235 -9.76 12.91 -11.99
CA ALA A 235 -8.70 12.84 -12.97
C ALA A 235 -8.45 14.22 -13.59
N ARG A 236 -9.49 14.90 -14.07
CA ARG A 236 -9.38 16.25 -14.66
C ARG A 236 -8.79 17.27 -13.68
N LEU A 237 -9.40 17.43 -12.50
CA LEU A 237 -9.04 18.47 -11.53
C LEU A 237 -7.68 18.23 -10.87
N HIS A 238 -7.34 16.97 -10.62
CA HIS A 238 -6.02 16.62 -10.10
C HIS A 238 -4.94 16.82 -11.17
N GLN A 239 -5.22 16.43 -12.41
CA GLN A 239 -4.29 16.56 -13.52
C GLN A 239 -3.99 18.03 -13.84
N GLU A 240 -5.01 18.91 -13.91
CA GLU A 240 -4.84 20.37 -14.06
C GLU A 240 -3.87 20.93 -13.01
N ARG A 241 -4.07 20.55 -11.75
CA ARG A 241 -3.22 21.00 -10.64
C ARG A 241 -1.79 20.48 -10.76
N MET A 242 -1.63 19.20 -11.07
CA MET A 242 -0.30 18.57 -11.09
C MET A 242 0.54 19.00 -12.30
N GLU A 243 -0.10 19.35 -13.41
CA GLU A 243 0.59 19.90 -14.59
C GLU A 243 1.14 21.31 -14.37
N ALA A 244 0.55 22.07 -13.44
CA ALA A 244 1.14 23.32 -12.97
C ALA A 244 2.38 23.11 -12.09
N THR A 245 2.78 21.86 -11.80
CA THR A 245 3.98 21.50 -11.05
C THR A 245 4.97 20.75 -11.94
N GLU A 246 6.26 20.76 -11.58
CA GLU A 246 7.31 20.01 -12.28
C GLU A 246 7.14 18.48 -12.23
N ARG A 247 6.23 17.98 -11.37
CA ARG A 247 6.01 16.53 -11.17
C ARG A 247 5.11 15.89 -12.23
N GLY A 248 4.19 16.66 -12.83
CA GLY A 248 3.13 16.13 -13.69
C GLY A 248 2.13 15.23 -12.96
N GLY A 249 1.01 14.89 -13.61
CA GLY A 249 -0.05 14.03 -13.05
C GLY A 249 -0.07 12.63 -13.66
N ASN A 250 -0.34 11.61 -12.81
CA ASN A 250 -0.40 10.20 -13.23
C ASN A 250 -1.72 9.79 -13.86
N PHE A 251 -2.79 10.60 -13.77
CA PHE A 251 -4.12 10.26 -14.31
C PHE A 251 -4.18 10.20 -15.84
N ARG A 252 -3.13 10.61 -16.54
CA ARG A 252 -2.94 10.36 -17.98
C ARG A 252 -2.61 8.90 -18.33
N LYS A 253 -2.25 8.08 -17.34
CA LYS A 253 -1.92 6.66 -17.56
C LYS A 253 -3.19 5.82 -17.40
N ASP A 254 -3.50 5.01 -18.41
CA ASP A 254 -4.74 4.22 -18.45
C ASP A 254 -4.84 3.23 -17.29
N ASP A 255 -3.74 2.58 -16.91
CA ASP A 255 -3.67 1.65 -15.79
C ASP A 255 -3.92 2.34 -14.44
N TYR A 256 -3.38 3.55 -14.25
CA TYR A 256 -3.62 4.39 -13.08
C TYR A 256 -5.09 4.82 -12.98
N LEU A 257 -5.68 5.33 -14.06
CA LEU A 257 -7.08 5.72 -14.08
C LEU A 257 -8.01 4.52 -13.84
N ALA A 258 -7.75 3.39 -14.49
CA ALA A 258 -8.52 2.17 -14.33
C ALA A 258 -8.45 1.64 -12.89
N PHE A 259 -7.26 1.67 -12.27
CA PHE A 259 -7.11 1.33 -10.85
C PHE A 259 -7.99 2.20 -9.95
N HIS A 260 -7.97 3.51 -10.13
CA HIS A 260 -8.77 4.43 -9.30
C HIS A 260 -10.28 4.22 -9.49
N ARG A 261 -10.72 3.92 -10.71
CA ARG A 261 -12.12 3.54 -10.98
C ARG A 261 -12.48 2.25 -10.23
N GLY A 262 -11.70 1.19 -10.41
CA GLY A 262 -11.98 -0.11 -9.80
C GLY A 262 -11.97 -0.07 -8.27
N VAL A 263 -11.00 0.63 -7.67
CA VAL A 263 -10.90 0.70 -6.20
C VAL A 263 -12.00 1.56 -5.61
N ALA A 264 -12.36 2.68 -6.25
CA ALA A 264 -13.46 3.52 -5.78
C ALA A 264 -14.80 2.79 -5.84
N GLU A 265 -15.08 2.04 -6.91
CA GLU A 265 -16.29 1.21 -7.01
C GLU A 265 -16.34 0.13 -5.93
N ARG A 266 -15.21 -0.57 -5.68
CA ARG A 266 -15.16 -1.60 -4.64
C ARG A 266 -15.35 -1.01 -3.24
N LEU A 267 -14.67 0.08 -2.92
CA LEU A 267 -14.76 0.74 -1.61
C LEU A 267 -16.09 1.49 -1.42
N HIS A 268 -16.77 1.88 -2.50
CA HIS A 268 -18.13 2.39 -2.40
C HIS A 268 -19.11 1.33 -1.90
N ARG A 269 -19.01 0.10 -2.42
CA ARG A 269 -19.87 -1.03 -2.03
C ARG A 269 -19.71 -1.44 -0.57
N THR A 270 -18.54 -1.23 0.01
CA THR A 270 -18.24 -1.53 1.42
C THR A 270 -18.44 -0.33 2.35
N GLY A 271 -18.82 0.84 1.82
CA GLY A 271 -19.01 2.07 2.59
C GLY A 271 -17.71 2.75 3.03
N GLU A 272 -16.56 2.30 2.55
CA GLU A 272 -15.23 2.85 2.88
C GLU A 272 -14.88 4.08 2.01
N LEU A 273 -15.59 4.32 0.90
CA LEU A 273 -15.34 5.47 0.02
C LEU A 273 -15.80 6.80 0.65
N PHE A 274 -14.88 7.76 0.81
CA PHE A 274 -15.19 9.15 1.15
C PHE A 274 -14.76 10.06 0.01
N PHE A 275 -15.73 10.49 -0.79
CA PHE A 275 -15.44 11.17 -2.04
C PHE A 275 -16.45 12.27 -2.32
N TRP A 276 -15.95 13.49 -2.50
CA TRP A 276 -16.76 14.69 -2.67
C TRP A 276 -16.28 15.51 -3.88
N LEU A 277 -17.25 16.06 -4.60
CA LEU A 277 -17.06 17.11 -5.58
C LEU A 277 -17.58 18.43 -5.02
N VAL A 278 -16.81 19.49 -5.22
CA VAL A 278 -17.18 20.86 -4.86
C VAL A 278 -17.48 21.62 -6.14
N TYR A 279 -18.74 22.01 -6.29
CA TYR A 279 -19.22 22.84 -7.38
C TYR A 279 -19.17 24.30 -6.95
N VAL A 280 -18.69 25.15 -7.86
CA VAL A 280 -18.64 26.61 -7.68
C VAL A 280 -19.25 27.25 -8.92
N GLU A 281 -20.23 28.12 -8.74
CA GLU A 281 -20.99 28.73 -9.84
C GLU A 281 -21.55 27.68 -10.83
N GLY A 282 -22.02 26.55 -10.30
CA GLY A 282 -22.61 25.46 -11.08
C GLY A 282 -21.62 24.52 -11.79
N ALA A 283 -20.30 24.71 -11.64
CA ALA A 283 -19.28 23.87 -12.29
C ALA A 283 -18.38 23.13 -11.29
N PRO A 284 -17.93 21.88 -11.58
CA PRO A 284 -16.98 21.18 -10.71
C PRO A 284 -15.64 21.93 -10.65
N ALA A 285 -15.32 22.44 -9.45
CA ALA A 285 -14.16 23.27 -9.21
C ALA A 285 -13.13 22.61 -8.29
N ALA A 286 -13.56 21.67 -7.45
CA ALA A 286 -12.68 20.97 -6.52
C ALA A 286 -13.16 19.55 -6.25
N THR A 287 -12.24 18.73 -5.74
CA THR A 287 -12.49 17.33 -5.44
C THR A 287 -11.65 16.89 -4.24
N HIS A 288 -12.25 16.05 -3.41
CA HIS A 288 -11.60 15.45 -2.25
C HIS A 288 -11.91 13.95 -2.22
N TYR A 289 -10.89 13.14 -2.46
CA TYR A 289 -10.99 11.70 -2.61
C TYR A 289 -10.14 11.00 -1.55
N GLY A 290 -10.78 10.15 -0.76
CA GLY A 290 -10.12 9.36 0.26
C GLY A 290 -11.01 8.24 0.77
N PHE A 291 -10.60 7.68 1.89
CA PHE A 291 -11.21 6.47 2.43
C PHE A 291 -11.43 6.61 3.92
N ILE A 292 -12.59 6.16 4.41
CA ILE A 292 -12.84 6.00 5.85
C ILE A 292 -12.75 4.53 6.17
N ASP A 293 -11.95 4.21 7.17
CA ASP A 293 -11.80 2.86 7.70
C ASP A 293 -11.73 2.91 9.23
N GLY A 294 -12.70 2.26 9.87
CA GLY A 294 -12.96 2.42 11.30
C GLY A 294 -13.10 3.89 11.70
N ALA A 295 -12.22 4.35 12.60
CA ALA A 295 -12.20 5.72 13.09
C ALA A 295 -11.18 6.63 12.37
N THR A 296 -10.61 6.18 11.25
CA THR A 296 -9.54 6.90 10.53
C THR A 296 -9.98 7.24 9.11
N TYR A 297 -9.74 8.47 8.70
CA TYR A 297 -9.82 8.91 7.32
C TYR A 297 -8.44 9.00 6.70
N TYR A 298 -8.28 8.47 5.49
CA TYR A 298 -7.06 8.54 4.68
C TYR A 298 -7.25 9.50 3.51
N GLY A 299 -6.58 10.66 3.57
CA GLY A 299 -6.62 11.69 2.54
C GLY A 299 -5.81 11.32 1.31
N TYR A 300 -6.44 10.64 0.34
CA TYR A 300 -5.72 9.98 -0.75
C TYR A 300 -5.34 10.93 -1.89
N GLN A 301 -6.32 11.59 -2.51
CA GLN A 301 -6.08 12.58 -3.56
C GLN A 301 -7.02 13.77 -3.42
N MET A 302 -6.55 14.91 -3.91
CA MET A 302 -7.34 16.13 -4.00
C MET A 302 -6.99 16.87 -5.28
N GLY A 303 -7.93 17.64 -5.80
CA GLY A 303 -7.77 18.45 -7.00
C GLY A 303 -8.59 19.72 -6.86
N PHE A 304 -8.15 20.79 -7.50
CA PHE A 304 -8.90 22.02 -7.59
C PHE A 304 -8.45 22.80 -8.81
N THR A 305 -9.38 23.51 -9.44
CA THR A 305 -9.06 24.39 -10.56
C THR A 305 -8.29 25.62 -10.09
N SER A 306 -7.40 26.11 -10.95
CA SER A 306 -6.63 27.33 -10.73
C SER A 306 -7.49 28.61 -10.68
N LEU A 307 -8.68 28.59 -11.30
CA LEU A 307 -9.60 29.74 -11.41
C LEU A 307 -9.90 30.42 -10.06
N TYR A 308 -9.99 29.64 -8.98
CA TYR A 308 -10.35 30.12 -7.65
C TYR A 308 -9.17 30.24 -6.69
N HIS A 309 -7.93 30.20 -7.17
CA HIS A 309 -6.73 30.23 -6.31
C HIS A 309 -6.71 31.40 -5.31
N LYS A 310 -7.23 32.57 -5.69
CA LYS A 310 -7.34 33.78 -4.84
C LYS A 310 -8.24 33.61 -3.60
N TYR A 311 -9.00 32.52 -3.52
CA TYR A 311 -9.87 32.17 -2.40
C TYR A 311 -9.25 31.10 -1.49
N SER A 312 -8.10 30.54 -1.86
CA SER A 312 -7.43 29.45 -1.13
C SER A 312 -8.34 28.23 -0.89
N PRO A 313 -8.88 27.61 -1.97
CA PRO A 313 -9.88 26.54 -1.89
C PRO A 313 -9.43 25.36 -1.04
N GLY A 314 -8.13 25.02 -1.06
CA GLY A 314 -7.58 23.95 -0.22
C GLY A 314 -7.81 24.16 1.29
N HIS A 315 -7.67 25.39 1.80
CA HIS A 315 -7.91 25.66 3.23
C HIS A 315 -9.39 25.47 3.60
N TYR A 316 -10.28 25.99 2.76
CA TYR A 316 -11.72 25.84 2.94
C TYR A 316 -12.15 24.37 2.87
N MET A 317 -11.68 23.64 1.85
CA MET A 317 -11.99 22.24 1.67
C MET A 317 -11.52 21.39 2.84
N THR A 318 -10.26 21.52 3.27
CA THR A 318 -9.74 20.71 4.37
C THR A 318 -10.50 20.99 5.66
N GLY A 319 -10.82 22.25 5.98
CA GLY A 319 -11.64 22.58 7.15
C GLY A 319 -13.04 21.98 7.08
N ARG A 320 -13.71 22.07 5.92
CA ARG A 320 -15.04 21.50 5.73
C ARG A 320 -15.05 19.97 5.79
N VAL A 321 -14.03 19.32 5.22
CA VAL A 321 -13.84 17.87 5.33
C VAL A 321 -13.64 17.47 6.79
N MET A 322 -12.84 18.19 7.56
CA MET A 322 -12.67 17.92 8.99
C MET A 322 -14.00 17.98 9.76
N GLU A 323 -14.84 18.99 9.49
CA GLU A 323 -16.19 19.06 10.06
C GLU A 323 -17.01 17.81 9.72
N MET A 324 -17.09 17.43 8.44
CA MET A 324 -17.80 16.23 7.98
C MET A 324 -17.27 14.93 8.61
N LEU A 325 -15.96 14.82 8.81
CA LEU A 325 -15.32 13.66 9.43
C LEU A 325 -15.68 13.56 10.92
N ILE A 326 -15.64 14.69 11.63
CA ILE A 326 -16.02 14.76 13.05
C ILE A 326 -17.49 14.37 13.23
N GLU A 327 -18.38 14.90 12.39
CA GLU A 327 -19.81 14.56 12.38
C GLU A 327 -20.06 13.05 12.17
N ARG A 328 -19.19 12.38 11.40
CA ARG A 328 -19.22 10.93 11.17
C ARG A 328 -18.53 10.10 12.25
N GLY A 329 -18.02 10.73 13.31
CA GLY A 329 -17.35 10.06 14.42
C GLY A 329 -15.90 9.64 14.13
N VAL A 330 -15.32 10.09 13.02
CA VAL A 330 -13.91 9.86 12.69
C VAL A 330 -13.02 10.61 13.69
N ARG A 331 -11.96 9.94 14.16
CA ARG A 331 -11.05 10.42 15.20
C ARG A 331 -9.66 10.79 14.68
N GLU A 332 -9.32 10.36 13.48
CA GLU A 332 -8.05 10.69 12.83
C GLU A 332 -8.25 11.06 11.36
N MET A 333 -7.67 12.19 10.94
CA MET A 333 -7.47 12.51 9.53
C MET A 333 -6.00 12.30 9.20
N ASN A 334 -5.69 11.16 8.58
CA ASN A 334 -4.37 10.79 8.12
C ASN A 334 -4.12 11.45 6.76
N LEU A 335 -3.11 12.33 6.69
CA LEU A 335 -2.79 13.08 5.48
C LEU A 335 -1.85 12.30 4.55
N LEU A 336 -1.54 11.05 4.88
CA LEU A 336 -0.61 10.18 4.16
C LEU A 336 0.79 10.77 4.04
N ARG A 337 1.72 10.03 3.43
CA ARG A 337 3.12 10.42 3.35
C ARG A 337 3.33 11.71 2.58
N GLY A 338 4.41 12.38 2.91
CA GLY A 338 4.87 13.57 2.23
C GLY A 338 5.12 14.71 3.20
N THR A 339 6.09 15.54 2.85
CA THR A 339 6.52 16.67 3.68
C THR A 339 6.09 18.01 3.11
N ASP A 340 5.02 18.03 2.30
CA ASP A 340 4.50 19.25 1.71
C ASP A 340 4.06 20.21 2.83
N GLU A 341 4.54 21.46 2.78
CA GLU A 341 4.36 22.45 3.85
C GLU A 341 2.91 22.64 4.27
N TRP A 342 1.97 22.51 3.34
CA TRP A 342 0.55 22.68 3.63
C TRP A 342 0.04 21.69 4.67
N LYS A 343 0.55 20.44 4.72
CA LYS A 343 0.14 19.43 5.72
C LYS A 343 0.50 19.90 7.13
N PHE A 344 1.69 20.48 7.28
CA PHE A 344 2.21 20.96 8.55
C PHE A 344 1.58 22.27 9.05
N ARG A 345 0.79 22.94 8.20
CA ARG A 345 -0.09 24.02 8.66
C ARG A 345 -1.24 23.49 9.52
N TRP A 346 -1.63 22.22 9.33
CA TRP A 346 -2.74 21.58 10.04
C TRP A 346 -2.30 20.73 11.23
N THR A 347 -1.05 20.26 11.25
CA THR A 347 -0.58 19.37 12.30
C THR A 347 0.93 19.35 12.43
N GLU A 348 1.42 19.15 13.65
CA GLU A 348 2.83 18.83 13.93
C GLU A 348 3.01 17.33 14.22
N THR A 349 1.92 16.58 14.41
CA THR A 349 1.97 15.15 14.73
C THR A 349 2.20 14.33 13.48
N THR A 350 3.19 13.44 13.57
CA THR A 350 3.58 12.56 12.47
C THR A 350 3.82 11.14 12.97
N ARG A 351 3.75 10.18 12.04
CA ARG A 351 4.28 8.83 12.23
C ARG A 351 5.18 8.48 11.04
N ARG A 352 6.06 7.50 11.20
CA ARG A 352 6.98 7.07 10.15
C ARG A 352 6.68 5.64 9.72
N THR A 353 6.54 5.42 8.42
CA THR A 353 6.55 4.06 7.87
C THR A 353 7.96 3.46 7.98
N SER A 354 8.05 2.15 7.81
CA SER A 354 9.32 1.43 7.83
C SER A 354 9.60 0.69 6.52
N THR A 355 10.86 0.38 6.29
CA THR A 355 11.30 -0.59 5.29
C THR A 355 12.02 -1.73 6.01
N VAL A 356 11.68 -2.96 5.66
CA VAL A 356 12.43 -4.16 6.05
C VAL A 356 13.17 -4.68 4.82
N ARG A 357 14.49 -4.89 4.97
CA ARG A 357 15.36 -5.48 3.96
C ARG A 357 15.87 -6.82 4.45
N LEU A 358 15.73 -7.85 3.63
CA LEU A 358 16.29 -9.18 3.89
C LEU A 358 17.33 -9.50 2.82
N LEU A 359 18.52 -9.91 3.24
CA LEU A 359 19.60 -10.38 2.37
C LEU A 359 20.01 -11.79 2.77
N ARG A 360 20.24 -12.64 1.77
CA ARG A 360 20.71 -14.01 1.94
C ARG A 360 22.22 -14.02 2.16
N ARG A 361 22.68 -14.48 3.33
CA ARG A 361 24.12 -14.64 3.60
C ARG A 361 24.75 -15.79 2.81
N ASP A 362 23.96 -16.79 2.41
CA ASP A 362 24.41 -17.98 1.69
C ASP A 362 24.59 -17.79 0.17
N LEU A 363 24.15 -16.66 -0.39
CA LEU A 363 24.27 -16.37 -1.83
C LEU A 363 25.53 -15.58 -2.21
N GLY A 364 26.44 -15.30 -1.27
CA GLY A 364 27.71 -14.64 -1.59
C GLY A 364 27.56 -13.33 -2.38
N VAL A 365 26.44 -12.61 -2.17
CA VAL A 365 26.19 -11.34 -2.85
C VAL A 365 27.05 -10.27 -2.19
N GLU A 366 28.35 -10.27 -2.48
CA GLU A 366 29.18 -9.06 -2.44
C GLU A 366 28.73 -8.14 -3.58
N ALA A 367 27.55 -7.53 -3.45
CA ALA A 367 27.09 -6.55 -4.42
C ALA A 367 26.91 -5.21 -3.73
N GLY A 368 27.91 -4.33 -3.90
CA GLY A 368 27.79 -3.23 -4.88
C GLY A 368 26.57 -2.30 -4.83
N LEU A 369 25.72 -2.38 -3.81
CA LEU A 369 24.63 -1.46 -3.53
C LEU A 369 25.15 -0.45 -2.49
N ARG A 370 26.10 0.39 -2.93
CA ARG A 370 26.34 1.65 -2.22
C ARG A 370 25.05 2.47 -2.32
N PRO A 371 24.55 3.03 -1.20
CA PRO A 371 23.44 3.97 -1.24
C PRO A 371 23.78 5.14 -2.18
N ARG A 372 22.75 5.71 -2.82
CA ARG A 372 22.90 6.94 -3.60
C ARG A 372 23.47 8.04 -2.68
N PRO A 373 24.27 8.99 -3.17
CA PRO A 373 24.87 10.03 -2.32
C PRO A 373 23.77 10.80 -1.56
N GLY A 374 23.81 10.76 -0.22
CA GLY A 374 22.85 11.48 0.64
C GLY A 374 22.55 10.86 2.02
N GLU A 375 22.86 9.57 2.24
CA GLU A 375 22.62 8.91 3.54
C GLU A 375 23.94 8.61 4.29
N PRO A 376 24.00 8.83 5.62
CA PRO A 376 25.22 8.64 6.40
C PRO A 376 25.53 7.15 6.62
N THR A 377 26.65 6.67 6.08
CA THR A 377 27.17 5.31 6.30
C THR A 377 28.22 5.26 7.41
N ALA A 378 27.99 4.45 8.44
CA ALA A 378 29.00 4.00 9.39
C ALA A 378 29.83 2.84 8.79
N ARG A 379 31.15 2.84 9.02
CA ARG A 379 32.12 1.85 8.53
C ARG A 379 32.36 0.74 9.56
N VAL A 380 32.59 -0.50 9.09
CA VAL A 380 33.40 -1.51 9.79
C VAL A 380 34.26 -2.27 8.76
N GLY A 381 35.51 -2.56 9.11
CA GLY A 381 36.63 -2.89 8.23
C GLY A 381 36.86 -4.38 7.86
N LEU A 382 37.79 -4.57 6.92
CA LEU A 382 38.31 -5.84 6.38
C LEU A 382 39.16 -6.62 7.40
N PRO A 383 39.34 -7.94 7.19
CA PRO A 383 40.63 -8.39 6.66
C PRO A 383 40.60 -9.52 5.61
N LEU A 384 41.49 -9.36 4.62
CA LEU A 384 42.36 -10.33 3.93
C LEU A 384 41.83 -11.76 3.65
N LEU A 385 41.78 -12.14 2.36
CA LEU A 385 42.76 -13.07 1.79
C LEU A 385 42.79 -13.01 0.26
N ASP A 386 44.00 -13.11 -0.25
CA ASP A 386 44.46 -12.81 -1.59
C ASP A 386 44.65 -14.11 -2.40
N ARG A 387 44.68 -13.97 -3.74
CA ARG A 387 45.24 -14.89 -4.76
C ARG A 387 44.47 -16.15 -5.16
N ALA A 388 44.12 -16.20 -6.44
CA ALA A 388 45.01 -16.81 -7.45
C ALA A 388 44.54 -16.48 -8.89
N ARG A 389 45.24 -15.52 -9.53
CA ARG A 389 45.35 -15.45 -10.99
C ARG A 389 46.63 -16.20 -11.39
N ARG A 390 46.52 -17.14 -12.33
CA ARG A 390 47.50 -17.43 -13.40
C ARG A 390 46.92 -18.44 -14.39
N LEU A 391 46.51 -17.91 -15.54
CA LEU A 391 47.08 -18.16 -16.87
C LEU A 391 46.81 -16.84 -17.62
N ARG A 392 47.79 -16.03 -18.01
CA ARG A 392 49.20 -16.28 -18.36
C ARG A 392 50.19 -15.56 -17.45
#